data_AF-A0A853KCR8-F1
#
_entry.id   AF-A0A853KCR8-F1
#
_cell.length_a   1.000
_cell.length_b   1.000
_cell.length_c   1.000
_cell.angle_alpha   90.00
_cell.angle_beta   90.00
_cell.angle_gamma   90.00
#
_symmetry.space_group_name_H-M   'P 1'
#
loop_
_entity.id
_entity.type
_entity.pdbx_description
1 polymer ?
#
loop_
_entity_poly.entity_id
_entity_poly.type
_entity_poly.pdbx_seq_one_letter_code
_entity_poly.pdbx_strand_id
1 'polypeptide(L)'
;MTRRITFSQSALKQISRIQSERFSVAETADFQVRLIQEIENRLINVGSEEGLREHYHGSWANTRRVIVFGYRVYYVWEADERVTVRGLKAPGMK
;
A
#
# COMPACT_ATOMS: atom_id res chain seq x y z
N MET A 1 -17.82 -13.87 1.29
CA MET A 1 -16.53 -13.91 1.99
C MET A 1 -16.00 -12.49 2.08
N THR A 2 -15.64 -12.00 3.27
CA THR A 2 -15.12 -10.64 3.44
C THR A 2 -13.60 -10.70 3.40
N ARG A 3 -12.99 -10.07 2.39
CA ARG A 3 -11.53 -10.01 2.23
C ARG A 3 -10.90 -9.25 3.39
N ARG A 4 -9.79 -9.76 3.92
CA ARG A 4 -9.09 -9.12 5.04
C ARG A 4 -7.83 -8.41 4.55
N ILE A 5 -7.83 -7.09 4.64
CA ILE A 5 -6.65 -6.25 4.34
C ILE A 5 -5.88 -6.01 5.63
N THR A 6 -4.57 -6.19 5.60
CA THR A 6 -3.68 -5.87 6.73
C THR A 6 -2.46 -5.10 6.26
N PHE A 7 -1.87 -4.32 7.16
CA PHE A 7 -0.65 -3.56 6.89
C PHE A 7 0.48 -4.10 7.76
N SER A 8 1.62 -4.35 7.13
CA SER A 8 2.85 -4.61 7.88
C SER A 8 3.29 -3.37 8.67
N GLN A 9 4.04 -3.57 9.75
CA GLN A 9 4.63 -2.46 10.51
C GLN A 9 5.52 -1.57 9.63
N SER A 10 6.22 -2.15 8.66
CA SER A 10 7.03 -1.40 7.69
C SER A 10 6.16 -0.45 6.85
N ALA A 11 5.02 -0.94 6.34
CA ALA A 11 4.09 -0.13 5.58
C ALA A 11 3.52 1.03 6.42
N LEU A 12 3.06 0.75 7.64
CA LEU A 12 2.53 1.78 8.55
C LEU A 12 3.60 2.84 8.87
N LYS A 13 4.85 2.42 9.12
CA LYS A 13 5.97 3.33 9.36
C LYS A 13 6.32 4.19 8.15
N GLN A 14 6.18 3.65 6.94
CA GLN A 14 6.37 4.43 5.71
C GLN A 14 5.27 5.47 5.55
N ILE A 15 4.01 5.10 5.80
CA ILE A 15 2.86 6.01 5.75
C ILE A 15 3.02 7.12 6.78
N SER A 16 3.38 6.80 8.03
CA SER A 16 3.53 7.79 9.10
C SER A 16 4.67 8.79 8.85
N ARG A 17 5.62 8.44 7.98
CA ARG A 17 6.75 9.29 7.57
C ARG A 17 6.43 10.19 6.38
N ILE A 18 5.26 10.04 5.76
CA ILE A 18 4.83 10.96 4.71
C ILE A 18 4.66 12.34 5.37
N GLN A 19 5.36 13.33 4.82
CA GLN A 19 5.33 14.72 5.25
C GLN A 19 5.11 15.60 4.02
N SER A 20 4.53 16.77 4.21
CA SER A 20 4.36 17.78 3.16
C SER A 20 4.87 19.12 3.67
N GLU A 21 5.68 19.78 2.87
CA GLU A 21 6.12 21.17 3.14
C GLU A 21 4.98 22.18 2.92
N ARG A 22 3.90 21.76 2.25
CA ARG A 22 2.76 22.62 1.87
C ARG A 22 1.55 22.47 2.77
N PHE A 23 1.50 21.44 3.62
CA PHE A 23 0.37 21.13 4.48
C PHE A 23 0.78 21.14 5.95
N SER A 24 -0.15 21.50 6.81
CA SER A 24 0.01 21.37 8.25
C SER A 24 0.15 19.90 8.68
N VAL A 25 0.56 19.70 9.94
CA VAL A 25 0.62 18.37 10.55
C VAL A 25 -0.75 17.69 10.57
N ALA A 26 -1.82 18.44 10.85
CA ALA A 26 -3.18 17.92 10.87
C ALA A 26 -3.64 17.46 9.47
N GLU A 27 -3.44 18.32 8.45
CA GLU A 27 -3.77 17.96 7.06
C GLU A 27 -2.95 16.76 6.55
N THR A 28 -1.69 16.66 6.99
CA THR A 28 -0.82 15.52 6.67
C THR A 28 -1.35 14.24 7.32
N ALA A 29 -1.77 14.28 8.59
CA ALA A 29 -2.38 13.15 9.27
C ALA A 29 -3.69 12.71 8.59
N ASP A 30 -4.55 13.66 8.22
CA ASP A 30 -5.78 13.39 7.48
C ASP A 30 -5.50 12.76 6.11
N PHE A 31 -4.42 13.17 5.44
CA PHE A 31 -3.98 12.52 4.21
C PHE A 31 -3.50 11.09 4.45
N GLN A 32 -2.70 10.84 5.50
CA GLN A 32 -2.24 9.50 5.84
C GLN A 32 -3.40 8.53 6.13
N VAL A 33 -4.42 8.99 6.85
CA VAL A 33 -5.65 8.22 7.11
C VAL A 33 -6.41 7.93 5.81
N ARG A 34 -6.62 8.96 4.98
CA ARG A 34 -7.29 8.79 3.67
C ARG A 34 -6.52 7.85 2.76
N LEU A 35 -5.20 7.88 2.77
CA LEU A 35 -4.36 6.97 2.01
C LEU A 35 -4.56 5.51 2.45
N ILE A 36 -4.61 5.25 3.76
CA ILE A 36 -4.88 3.90 4.29
C ILE A 36 -6.25 3.41 3.82
N GLN A 37 -7.29 4.24 3.99
CA GLN A 37 -8.65 3.89 3.59
C GLN A 37 -8.75 3.61 2.08
N GLU A 38 -8.10 4.42 1.25
CA GLU A 38 -8.11 4.23 -0.20
C GLU A 38 -7.36 2.96 -0.63
N ILE A 39 -6.27 2.61 0.07
CA ILE A 39 -5.58 1.33 -0.14
C ILE A 39 -6.51 0.16 0.20
N GLU A 40 -7.22 0.23 1.33
CA GLU A 40 -8.19 -0.81 1.72
C GLU A 40 -9.30 -0.93 0.68
N ASN A 41 -9.91 0.19 0.26
CA ASN A 41 -10.94 0.22 -0.79
C ASN A 41 -10.46 -0.32 -2.14
N ARG A 42 -9.19 -0.07 -2.49
CA ARG A 42 -8.62 -0.59 -3.72
C ARG A 42 -8.36 -2.10 -3.65
N LEU A 43 -7.84 -2.57 -2.52
CA LEU A 43 -7.43 -3.96 -2.33
C LEU A 43 -8.60 -4.88 -1.96
N ILE A 44 -9.69 -4.37 -1.36
CA ILE A 44 -10.87 -5.18 -1.08
C ILE A 44 -11.50 -5.73 -2.37
N ASN A 45 -11.32 -5.03 -3.49
CA ASN A 45 -11.86 -5.42 -4.80
C ASN A 45 -10.81 -6.02 -5.75
N VAL A 46 -9.53 -6.12 -5.33
CA VAL A 46 -8.46 -6.59 -6.22
C VAL A 46 -8.60 -8.09 -6.52
N GLY A 47 -8.36 -8.51 -7.75
CA GLY A 47 -8.29 -9.93 -8.10
C GLY A 47 -6.99 -10.59 -7.61
N SER A 48 -7.00 -11.91 -7.39
CA SER A 48 -5.81 -12.68 -7.01
C SER A 48 -4.69 -12.64 -8.06
N GLU A 49 -5.08 -12.42 -9.32
CA GLU A 49 -4.17 -12.26 -10.47
C GLU A 49 -3.94 -10.82 -10.89
N GLU A 50 -4.62 -9.86 -10.27
CA GLU A 50 -4.50 -8.44 -10.60
C GLU A 50 -3.23 -7.82 -10.00
N GLY A 51 -2.72 -6.75 -10.61
CA GLY A 51 -1.51 -6.04 -10.20
C GLY A 51 -0.24 -6.54 -10.89
N LEU A 52 0.76 -5.66 -11.01
CA LEU A 52 2.05 -6.03 -11.58
C LEU A 52 2.82 -6.91 -10.59
N ARG A 53 3.22 -8.12 -11.00
CA ARG A 53 4.08 -8.99 -10.21
C ARG A 53 5.50 -8.45 -10.23
N GLU A 54 6.03 -8.11 -9.07
CA GLU A 54 7.40 -7.65 -8.91
C GLU A 54 8.38 -8.85 -8.96
N HIS A 55 9.62 -8.58 -9.39
CA HIS A 55 10.64 -9.58 -9.70
C HIS A 55 10.94 -10.56 -8.55
N TYR A 56 11.50 -11.72 -8.89
CA TYR A 56 11.80 -12.79 -7.93
C TYR A 56 12.87 -12.45 -6.86
N HIS A 57 13.63 -11.37 -7.05
CA HIS A 57 14.70 -10.94 -6.13
C HIS A 57 14.54 -9.49 -5.67
N GLY A 58 14.98 -9.19 -4.43
CA GLY A 58 14.96 -7.87 -3.82
C GLY A 58 13.92 -7.69 -2.70
N SER A 59 13.88 -6.51 -2.08
CA SER A 59 13.00 -6.22 -0.93
C SER A 59 11.50 -6.31 -1.23
N TRP A 60 11.13 -6.31 -2.51
CA TRP A 60 9.75 -6.40 -3.01
C TRP A 60 9.47 -7.72 -3.72
N ALA A 61 10.33 -8.73 -3.52
CA ALA A 61 10.17 -10.02 -4.17
C ALA A 61 8.82 -10.66 -3.82
N ASN A 62 8.19 -11.28 -4.83
CA ASN A 62 6.89 -11.94 -4.71
C ASN A 62 5.73 -11.02 -4.27
N THR A 63 5.88 -9.70 -4.41
CA THR A 63 4.78 -8.76 -4.23
C THR A 63 4.06 -8.47 -5.54
N ARG A 64 2.82 -8.02 -5.43
CA ARG A 64 2.04 -7.39 -6.49
C ARG A 64 1.95 -5.90 -6.21
N ARG A 65 1.75 -5.11 -7.27
CA ARG A 65 1.68 -3.64 -7.17
C ARG A 65 0.41 -3.06 -7.76
N VAL A 66 -0.21 -2.16 -7.01
CA VAL A 66 -1.25 -1.21 -7.47
C VAL A 66 -0.78 0.23 -7.25
N ILE A 67 -1.46 1.19 -7.90
CA ILE A 67 -1.22 2.62 -7.72
C ILE A 67 -2.39 3.24 -6.95
N VAL A 68 -2.09 3.96 -5.87
CA VAL A 68 -3.07 4.71 -5.05
C VAL A 68 -2.51 6.10 -4.78
N PHE A 69 -3.22 7.15 -5.18
CA PHE A 69 -2.74 8.55 -5.09
C PHE A 69 -1.30 8.75 -5.62
N GLY A 70 -0.93 8.03 -6.67
CA GLY A 70 0.43 8.06 -7.24
C GLY A 70 1.47 7.24 -6.48
N TYR A 71 1.16 6.73 -5.28
CA TYR A 71 2.01 5.79 -4.55
C TYR A 71 1.94 4.40 -5.19
N ARG A 72 3.10 3.78 -5.34
CA ARG A 72 3.22 2.36 -5.63
C ARG A 72 3.00 1.58 -4.34
N VAL A 73 1.92 0.82 -4.27
CA VAL A 73 1.54 0.03 -3.09
C VAL A 73 1.84 -1.43 -3.37
N TYR A 74 2.73 -2.02 -2.57
CA TYR A 74 3.17 -3.40 -2.72
C TYR A 74 2.45 -4.29 -1.72
N TYR A 75 1.78 -5.32 -2.21
CA TYR A 75 1.00 -6.25 -1.42
C TYR A 75 1.30 -7.70 -1.78
N VAL A 76 0.97 -8.61 -0.87
CA VAL A 76 0.98 -10.05 -1.12
C VAL A 76 -0.43 -10.56 -0.95
N TRP A 77 -0.85 -11.42 -1.89
CA TRP A 77 -2.05 -12.22 -1.73
C TRP A 77 -1.67 -13.51 -1.00
N GLU A 78 -2.22 -13.68 0.19
CA GLU A 78 -2.05 -14.88 1.01
C GLU A 78 -3.22 -15.86 0.78
N ALA A 79 -3.16 -17.04 1.38
CA ALA A 79 -4.30 -17.94 1.42
C ALA A 79 -5.51 -17.28 2.13
N ASP A 80 -6.71 -17.82 1.90
CA ASP A 80 -7.95 -17.44 2.60
C ASP A 80 -8.36 -15.97 2.43
N GLU A 81 -8.24 -15.42 1.22
CA GLU A 81 -8.68 -14.05 0.91
C GLU A 81 -8.01 -12.99 1.79
N ARG A 82 -6.77 -13.23 2.22
CA ARG A 82 -5.99 -12.25 2.98
C ARG A 82 -5.03 -11.52 2.06
N VAL A 83 -5.00 -10.19 2.20
CA VAL A 83 -4.06 -9.34 1.48
C VAL A 83 -3.24 -8.54 2.49
N THR A 84 -1.92 -8.61 2.37
CA THR A 84 -1.00 -7.93 3.28
C THR A 84 -0.20 -6.89 2.52
N VAL A 85 -0.33 -5.63 2.93
CA VAL A 85 0.47 -4.50 2.42
C VAL A 85 1.86 -4.55 3.05
N ARG A 86 2.87 -4.78 2.22
CA ARG A 86 4.28 -4.88 2.64
C ARG A 86 4.99 -3.53 2.67
N GLY A 87 4.52 -2.58 1.86
CA GLY A 87 5.04 -1.23 1.87
C GLY A 87 4.61 -0.40 0.67
N LEU A 88 5.12 0.83 0.65
CA LEU A 88 4.79 1.85 -0.32
C LEU A 88 6.06 2.53 -0.84
N LYS A 89 6.00 2.99 -2.09
CA LYS A 89 7.01 3.84 -2.70
C LYS A 89 6.35 5.09 -3.27
N ALA A 90 6.86 6.26 -2.86
CA ALA A 90 6.32 7.55 -3.27
C ALA A 90 6.48 7.77 -4.78
N PRO A 91 5.58 8.55 -5.41
CA PRO A 91 5.75 8.95 -6.80
C PRO A 91 7.09 9.68 -7.00
N GLY A 92 7.78 9.36 -8.10
CA GLY A 92 9.08 9.98 -8.42
C GLY A 92 10.31 9.33 -7.79
N MET A 93 10.15 8.36 -6.87
CA MET A 93 11.30 7.58 -6.40
C MET A 93 11.71 6.53 -7.44
N LYS A 94 12.97 6.57 -7.88
CA LYS A 94 13.57 5.56 -8.77
C LYS A 94 13.76 4.25 -8.06
#